data_AF-A0A8G2BWR0-F1
#
_entry.id   AF-A0A8G2BWR0-F1
#
_cell.length_a   1.000
_cell.length_b   1.000
_cell.length_c   1.000
_cell.angle_alpha   90.00
_cell.angle_beta   90.00
_cell.angle_gamma   90.00
#
_symmetry.space_group_name_H-M   'P 1'
#
loop_
_entity.id
_entity.type
_entity.pdbx_description
1 polymer ?
#
loop_
_entity_poly.entity_id
_entity_poly.type
_entity_poly.pdbx_seq_one_letter_code
_entity_poly.pdbx_strand_id
1 'polypeptide(L)'
;YKLSIYRRAHLVVASGIDAVRAMALCKPCVILGDYGLGGIVTPANYDHLQSVSFRGRKGACFKEMVPLDLLEVEIRKYFASDIEETSLEIQKKVMTDYGKNNGINIQYDI
;
A
#
# COMPACT_ATOMS: atom_id res chain seq x y z
N TYR A 1 15.09 -1.24 -13.03
CA TYR A 1 14.88 -2.64 -12.57
C TYR A 1 13.81 -2.77 -11.47
N LYS A 2 13.69 -1.87 -10.47
CA LYS A 2 12.64 -1.98 -9.44
C LYS A 2 11.23 -1.61 -9.94
N LEU A 3 11.07 -0.60 -10.79
CA LEU A 3 9.78 -0.17 -11.36
C LEU A 3 9.09 -1.24 -12.23
N SER A 4 9.87 -2.04 -12.98
CA SER A 4 9.33 -3.12 -13.81
C SER A 4 8.68 -4.23 -12.98
N ILE A 5 9.07 -4.40 -11.71
CA ILE A 5 8.47 -5.39 -10.81
C ILE A 5 7.06 -4.93 -10.41
N TYR A 6 6.89 -3.66 -10.02
CA TYR A 6 5.58 -3.11 -9.69
C TYR A 6 4.62 -3.18 -10.88
N ARG A 7 5.06 -2.76 -12.07
CA ARG A 7 4.20 -2.76 -13.27
C ARG A 7 3.65 -4.15 -13.61
N ARG A 8 4.42 -5.22 -13.35
CA ARG A 8 4.02 -6.62 -13.58
C ARG A 8 3.28 -7.26 -12.40
N ALA A 9 3.29 -6.63 -11.23
CA ALA A 9 2.61 -7.15 -10.06
C ALA A 9 1.08 -6.98 -10.19
N HIS A 10 0.35 -8.01 -9.75
CA HIS A 10 -1.09 -7.97 -9.56
C HIS A 10 -1.45 -7.43 -8.17
N LEU A 11 -0.59 -7.72 -7.18
CA LEU A 11 -0.70 -7.26 -5.81
C LEU A 11 0.71 -7.01 -5.27
N VAL A 12 0.88 -6.00 -4.42
CA VAL A 12 2.14 -5.69 -3.77
C VAL A 12 1.98 -5.85 -2.25
N VAL A 13 2.96 -6.46 -1.61
CA VAL A 13 3.08 -6.45 -0.14
C VAL A 13 4.29 -5.59 0.20
N ALA A 14 4.07 -4.46 0.88
CA ALA A 14 5.11 -3.47 1.15
C ALA A 14 4.80 -2.62 2.38
N SER A 15 5.75 -1.76 2.77
CA SER A 15 5.56 -0.73 3.79
C SER A 15 6.23 0.58 3.40
N GLY A 16 5.86 1.65 4.08
CA GLY A 16 6.48 2.96 3.94
C GLY A 16 6.48 3.46 2.50
N ILE A 17 7.64 3.92 2.05
CA ILE A 17 7.78 4.53 0.71
C ILE A 17 7.54 3.54 -0.43
N ASP A 18 7.81 2.26 -0.24
CA ASP A 18 7.58 1.25 -1.28
C ASP A 18 6.08 0.98 -1.47
N ALA A 19 5.29 1.05 -0.40
CA ALA A 19 3.82 1.03 -0.50
C ALA A 19 3.28 2.27 -1.24
N VAL A 20 3.81 3.46 -0.92
CA VAL A 20 3.45 4.72 -1.62
C VAL A 20 3.74 4.61 -3.12
N ARG A 21 4.91 4.09 -3.50
CA ARG A 21 5.29 3.86 -4.90
C ARG A 21 4.39 2.86 -5.61
N ALA A 22 4.03 1.76 -4.96
CA ALA A 22 3.12 0.78 -5.54
C ALA A 22 1.75 1.40 -5.84
N MET A 23 1.17 2.09 -4.85
CA MET A 23 -0.12 2.77 -5.00
C MET A 23 -0.09 3.89 -6.03
N ALA A 24 1.01 4.63 -6.11
CA ALA A 24 1.24 5.63 -7.15
C ALA A 24 1.21 5.05 -8.58
N LEU A 25 1.62 3.78 -8.73
CA LEU A 25 1.55 3.04 -9.99
C LEU A 25 0.21 2.30 -10.18
N CYS A 26 -0.82 2.68 -9.42
CA CYS A 26 -2.14 2.06 -9.40
C CYS A 26 -2.08 0.56 -9.06
N LYS A 27 -1.10 0.15 -8.25
CA LYS A 27 -0.98 -1.23 -7.77
C LYS A 27 -1.62 -1.38 -6.40
N PRO A 28 -2.55 -2.34 -6.23
CA PRO A 28 -3.11 -2.62 -4.92
C PRO A 28 -2.01 -3.11 -3.99
N CYS A 29 -2.09 -2.68 -2.75
CA CYS A 29 -1.02 -2.85 -1.78
C CYS A 29 -1.58 -3.38 -0.46
N VAL A 30 -1.01 -4.47 0.05
CA VAL A 30 -1.17 -4.91 1.44
C VAL A 30 -0.03 -4.31 2.25
N ILE A 31 -0.38 -3.63 3.34
CA ILE A 31 0.61 -3.05 4.25
C ILE A 31 1.13 -4.10 5.20
N LEU A 32 2.43 -4.37 5.12
CA LEU A 32 3.15 -5.23 6.04
C LEU A 32 4.49 -4.56 6.38
N GLY A 33 4.63 -4.11 7.63
CA GLY A 33 5.82 -3.39 8.06
C GLY A 33 6.19 -3.68 9.50
N ASP A 34 7.05 -2.82 10.06
CA ASP A 34 7.59 -3.00 11.41
C ASP A 34 6.53 -2.96 12.53
N TYR A 35 5.32 -2.46 12.24
CA TYR A 35 4.18 -2.45 13.16
C TYR A 35 3.09 -3.45 12.71
N GLY A 36 3.52 -4.57 12.13
CA GLY A 36 2.66 -5.68 11.75
C GLY A 36 1.84 -5.46 10.47
N LEU A 37 0.71 -6.18 10.39
CA LEU A 37 -0.19 -6.21 9.23
C LEU A 37 -1.19 -5.06 9.29
N GLY A 38 -1.10 -4.12 8.36
CA GLY A 38 -2.05 -3.01 8.18
C GLY A 38 -3.24 -3.34 7.28
N GLY A 39 -3.18 -4.44 6.52
CA GLY A 39 -4.24 -4.88 5.60
C GLY A 39 -4.11 -4.28 4.19
N ILE A 40 -5.05 -4.64 3.30
CA ILE A 40 -5.17 -4.06 1.95
C ILE A 40 -5.54 -2.58 2.08
N VAL A 41 -4.87 -1.71 1.31
CA VAL A 41 -5.21 -0.29 1.30
C VAL A 41 -6.53 -0.09 0.56
N THR A 42 -7.47 0.57 1.22
CA THR A 42 -8.79 0.96 0.69
C THR A 42 -9.05 2.43 1.00
N PRO A 43 -9.98 3.11 0.31
CA PRO A 43 -10.25 4.52 0.57
C PRO A 43 -10.67 4.75 2.02
N ALA A 44 -11.39 3.78 2.60
CA ALA A 44 -11.87 3.81 3.97
C ALA A 44 -10.75 3.75 5.04
N ASN A 45 -9.62 3.09 4.76
CA ASN A 45 -8.52 2.94 5.72
C ASN A 45 -7.26 3.75 5.37
N TYR A 46 -7.24 4.41 4.21
CA TYR A 46 -6.06 5.12 3.72
C TYR A 46 -5.52 6.14 4.72
N ASP A 47 -6.36 7.05 5.23
CA ASP A 47 -5.90 8.12 6.14
C ASP A 47 -5.34 7.56 7.44
N HIS A 48 -5.92 6.45 7.90
CA HIS A 48 -5.46 5.74 9.06
C HIS A 48 -4.06 5.14 8.84
N LEU A 49 -3.85 4.46 7.71
CA LEU A 49 -2.56 3.87 7.36
C LEU A 49 -1.51 4.95 7.05
N GLN A 50 -1.90 6.05 6.42
CA GLN A 50 -1.04 7.20 6.15
C GLN A 50 -0.57 7.86 7.44
N SER A 51 -1.44 7.99 8.46
CA SER A 51 -1.07 8.58 9.76
C SER A 51 0.06 7.82 10.49
N VAL A 52 0.27 6.55 10.12
CA VAL A 52 1.37 5.71 10.62
C VAL A 52 2.39 5.39 9.51
N SER A 53 2.44 6.24 8.48
CA SER A 53 3.37 6.15 7.35
C SER A 53 3.39 4.78 6.67
N PHE A 54 2.24 4.09 6.61
CA PHE A 54 2.11 2.77 6.02
C PHE A 54 3.08 1.72 6.60
N ARG A 55 3.36 1.78 7.90
CA ARG A 55 4.29 0.85 8.57
C ARG A 55 3.61 -0.33 9.27
N GLY A 56 2.29 -0.43 9.19
CA GLY A 56 1.50 -1.47 9.83
C GLY A 56 0.15 -0.93 10.31
N ARG A 57 -0.46 -1.61 11.29
CA ARG A 57 -1.74 -1.20 11.89
C ARG A 57 -1.50 -0.17 12.99
N LYS A 58 -2.38 0.83 13.12
CA LYS A 58 -2.29 1.80 14.22
C LYS A 58 -2.45 1.12 15.57
N GLY A 59 -1.62 1.50 16.53
CA GLY A 59 -1.61 0.94 17.88
C GLY A 59 -0.96 -0.44 18.00
N ALA A 60 -0.38 -0.97 16.92
CA ALA A 60 0.41 -2.20 16.95
C ALA A 60 1.78 -1.98 17.60
N CYS A 61 2.39 -3.07 18.06
CA CYS A 61 3.73 -3.06 18.65
C CYS A 61 4.82 -3.09 17.56
N PHE A 62 5.95 -2.44 17.82
CA PHE A 62 7.12 -2.59 16.97
C PHE A 62 7.61 -4.04 16.99
N LYS A 63 7.87 -4.61 15.81
CA LYS A 63 8.17 -6.03 15.57
C LYS A 63 7.09 -6.99 16.06
N GLU A 64 5.83 -6.57 16.03
CA GLU A 64 4.69 -7.48 16.26
C GLU A 64 4.75 -8.65 15.26
N MET A 65 4.65 -9.87 15.80
CA MET A 65 4.58 -11.07 14.98
C MET A 65 3.27 -11.03 14.18
N VAL A 66 3.38 -11.21 12.87
CA VAL A 66 2.21 -11.33 11.99
C VAL A 66 1.94 -12.81 11.71
N PRO A 67 0.81 -13.37 12.18
CA PRO A 67 0.38 -14.69 11.79
C PRO A 67 0.20 -14.78 10.26
N LEU A 68 0.77 -15.82 9.65
CA LEU A 68 0.68 -16.02 8.19
C LEU A 68 -0.77 -16.17 7.72
N ASP A 69 -1.63 -16.79 8.54
CA ASP A 69 -3.05 -16.96 8.23
C ASP A 69 -3.77 -15.62 8.02
N LEU A 70 -3.41 -14.59 8.78
CA LEU A 70 -4.00 -13.26 8.64
C LEU A 70 -3.56 -12.59 7.33
N LEU A 71 -2.30 -12.76 6.95
CA LEU A 71 -1.79 -12.26 5.68
C LEU A 71 -2.47 -12.98 4.51
N GLU A 72 -2.61 -14.31 4.60
CA GLU A 72 -3.27 -15.11 3.58
C GLU A 72 -4.73 -14.71 3.39
N VAL A 73 -5.47 -14.53 4.48
CA VAL A 73 -6.86 -14.06 4.45
C VAL A 73 -6.96 -12.72 3.72
N GLU A 74 -6.04 -11.80 3.97
CA GLU A 74 -6.07 -10.48 3.33
C GLU A 74 -5.78 -10.54 1.83
N ILE A 75 -4.82 -11.37 1.42
CA ILE A 75 -4.50 -11.59 0.01
C ILE A 75 -5.71 -12.25 -0.69
N ARG A 76 -6.33 -13.25 -0.07
CA ARG A 76 -7.51 -13.94 -0.62
C ARG A 76 -8.70 -13.00 -0.80
N LYS A 77 -8.97 -12.11 0.17
CA LYS A 77 -10.05 -11.11 0.06
C LYS A 77 -9.88 -10.22 -1.16
N TYR A 78 -8.64 -9.80 -1.45
CA TYR A 78 -8.34 -8.98 -2.63
C TYR A 78 -8.71 -9.73 -3.92
N PHE A 79 -8.26 -10.97 -4.08
CA PHE A 79 -8.54 -11.75 -5.30
C PHE A 79 -9.99 -12.23 -5.44
N ALA A 80 -10.76 -12.23 -4.34
CA ALA A 80 -12.17 -12.58 -4.36
C ALA A 80 -13.11 -11.41 -4.71
N SER A 81 -12.56 -10.20 -4.89
CA SER A 81 -13.34 -8.97 -5.02
C SER A 81 -12.99 -8.23 -6.32
N ASP A 82 -13.98 -7.66 -7.01
CA ASP A 82 -13.77 -6.77 -8.16
C ASP A 82 -13.33 -5.37 -7.68
N ILE A 83 -12.04 -5.20 -7.38
CA ILE A 83 -11.46 -4.01 -6.68
C ILE A 83 -10.81 -2.99 -7.65
N GLU A 84 -11.03 -3.08 -8.96
CA GLU A 84 -10.35 -2.17 -9.91
C GLU A 84 -10.59 -0.69 -9.63
N GLU A 85 -11.83 -0.31 -9.29
CA GLU A 85 -12.21 1.09 -9.00
C GLU A 85 -11.49 1.65 -7.76
N THR A 86 -11.24 0.81 -6.76
CA THR A 86 -10.54 1.19 -5.52
C THR A 86 -9.10 1.61 -5.77
N SER A 87 -8.39 0.93 -6.69
CA SER A 87 -6.97 1.20 -6.92
C SER A 87 -6.73 2.58 -7.55
N LEU A 88 -7.65 3.02 -8.43
CA LEU A 88 -7.60 4.34 -9.05
C LEU A 88 -7.88 5.47 -8.06
N GLU A 89 -8.84 5.27 -7.14
CA GLU A 89 -9.12 6.26 -6.09
C GLU A 89 -7.91 6.43 -5.16
N ILE A 90 -7.31 5.31 -4.74
CA ILE A 90 -6.10 5.33 -3.93
C ILE A 90 -4.95 6.03 -4.67
N GLN A 91 -4.75 5.74 -5.96
CA GLN A 91 -3.72 6.40 -6.75
C GLN A 91 -3.90 7.93 -6.75
N LYS A 92 -5.12 8.42 -7.00
CA LYS A 92 -5.42 9.87 -6.98
C LYS A 92 -5.10 10.49 -5.62
N LYS A 93 -5.43 9.80 -4.53
CA LYS A 93 -5.17 10.26 -3.17
C LYS A 93 -3.66 10.34 -2.88
N VAL A 94 -2.92 9.29 -3.23
CA VAL A 94 -1.45 9.28 -3.13
C VAL A 94 -0.81 10.40 -3.96
N MET A 95 -1.25 10.60 -5.20
CA MET A 95 -0.74 11.71 -6.04
C MET A 95 -1.04 13.08 -5.44
N THR A 96 -2.18 13.24 -4.76
CA THR A 96 -2.54 14.50 -4.10
C THR A 96 -1.64 14.77 -2.90
N ASP A 97 -1.44 13.76 -2.04
CA ASP A 97 -0.71 13.93 -0.78
C ASP A 97 0.79 13.98 -0.97
N TYR A 98 1.32 13.18 -1.90
CA TYR A 98 2.76 13.01 -2.11
C TYR A 98 3.27 13.68 -3.40
N GLY A 99 2.39 14.09 -4.31
CA GLY A 99 2.78 14.71 -5.59
C GLY A 99 3.10 16.20 -5.52
N LYS A 100 2.70 16.91 -4.44
CA LYS A 100 2.87 18.38 -4.36
C LYS A 100 4.03 18.89 -3.51
N ASN A 101 4.73 18.05 -2.73
CA ASN A 101 5.86 18.52 -1.92
C ASN A 101 7.02 17.50 -1.90
N ASN A 102 8.22 17.98 -2.27
CA ASN A 102 9.55 17.49 -1.88
C ASN A 102 10.21 16.34 -2.68
N GLY A 103 10.48 16.55 -3.97
CA GLY A 103 11.56 15.84 -4.67
C GLY A 103 11.34 14.34 -4.95
N ILE A 104 10.18 13.79 -4.60
CA ILE A 104 9.75 12.48 -5.10
C ILE A 104 9.09 12.72 -6.44
N ASN A 105 9.91 12.69 -7.48
CA ASN A 105 9.48 12.95 -8.83
C ASN A 105 8.83 11.69 -9.42
N ILE A 106 7.63 11.35 -8.94
CA ILE A 106 6.87 10.18 -9.42
C ILE A 106 6.64 10.31 -10.94
N GLN A 107 6.56 11.54 -11.45
CA GLN A 107 6.31 11.84 -12.86
C GLN A 107 7.53 11.69 -13.78
N TYR A 108 8.76 11.66 -13.23
CA TYR A 108 10.01 11.52 -14.00
C TYR A 108 10.64 10.12 -13.88
N ASP A 109 9.99 9.23 -13.13
CA ASP A 109 10.32 7.80 -13.02
C ASP A 109 9.22 6.89 -13.66
N ILE A 110 8.27 7.47 -14.43
CA ILE A 110 7.23 6.75 -15.18
C ILE A 110 7.70 6.43 -16.59
#